data_AF-A0A367ZIA9-F1
#
_entry.id   AF-A0A367ZIA9-F1
#
_cell.length_a   1.000
_cell.length_b   1.000
_cell.length_c   1.000
_cell.angle_alpha   90.00
_cell.angle_beta   90.00
_cell.angle_gamma   90.00
#
_symmetry.space_group_name_H-M   'P 1'
#
loop_
_entity.id
_entity.type
_entity.pdbx_description
1 polymer ?
#
loop_
_entity_poly.entity_id
_entity_poly.type
_entity_poly.pdbx_seq_one_letter_code
_entity_poly.pdbx_strand_id
1 'polypeptide(L)'
;MDLKNKMVAILVAPKFHDEETTAPAAFLREHGAEVRYIGIQKGTCQGKGGTTLTVDSPITDVQPNEFDGLLIPGGGAPEHLRLNKDVLAFVKAFMDAGKPVAAICHGPQVLISAKVLAHRTVTGYAGIRDDLLNAGARYEDQPVVIDGNLVTSRIPDDLPAFIRAFATLLARVDRESPWLHVTPAQALEFAIMNEIKAWELYDNLAKRTKDRLAKAKFRFLAETEKAHQETLTKVFEKVYPGRKPQPRDLPGVGGEGSQTIDPDGDLPKILRSAMAAEEAAHRLYHQVAEKVLNRETQKIFERLAEEEQQHRELLEAEYALHTGSGLPSAIEKEPWWSQDLW
;
A
#
# COMPACT_ATOMS: atom_id res chain seq x y z
N MET A 1 12.73 -2.54 -19.39
CA MET A 1 12.05 -2.84 -18.12
C MET A 1 12.89 -3.85 -17.38
N ASP A 2 13.30 -3.60 -16.14
CA ASP A 2 14.20 -4.49 -15.39
C ASP A 2 13.43 -5.13 -14.23
N LEU A 3 13.38 -6.47 -14.21
CA LEU A 3 12.71 -7.26 -13.18
C LEU A 3 13.72 -8.14 -12.41
N LYS A 4 15.02 -7.83 -12.46
CA LYS A 4 16.03 -8.50 -11.65
C LYS A 4 15.64 -8.50 -10.18
N ASN A 5 15.98 -9.60 -9.51
CA ASN A 5 15.69 -9.85 -8.10
C ASN A 5 14.19 -9.85 -7.77
N LYS A 6 13.28 -9.95 -8.76
CA LYS A 6 11.85 -10.20 -8.52
C LYS A 6 11.58 -11.69 -8.54
N MET A 7 10.83 -12.18 -7.56
CA MET A 7 10.35 -13.56 -7.51
C MET A 7 8.83 -13.58 -7.67
N VAL A 8 8.33 -14.32 -8.65
CA VAL A 8 6.90 -14.38 -9.00
C VAL A 8 6.38 -15.80 -8.84
N ALA A 9 5.27 -15.94 -8.12
CA ALA A 9 4.52 -17.19 -8.04
C ALA A 9 3.49 -17.26 -9.18
N ILE A 10 3.45 -18.37 -9.91
CA ILE A 10 2.38 -18.70 -10.85
C ILE A 10 1.62 -19.89 -10.31
N LEU A 11 0.32 -19.73 -10.02
CA LEU A 11 -0.50 -20.83 -9.55
C LEU A 11 -0.84 -21.78 -10.70
N VAL A 12 -0.60 -23.07 -10.51
CA VAL A 12 -0.91 -24.11 -11.50
C VAL A 12 -1.67 -25.27 -10.86
N ALA A 13 -2.62 -25.80 -11.62
CA ALA A 13 -3.33 -27.04 -11.32
C ALA A 13 -3.70 -27.71 -12.66
N PRO A 14 -4.18 -28.97 -12.67
CA PRO A 14 -4.54 -29.65 -13.90
C PRO A 14 -5.48 -28.79 -14.77
N LYS A 15 -5.27 -28.85 -16.09
CA LYS A 15 -6.01 -28.07 -17.10
C LYS A 15 -5.78 -26.55 -17.03
N PHE A 16 -4.66 -26.07 -16.51
CA PHE A 16 -4.27 -24.66 -16.70
C PHE A 16 -4.26 -24.30 -18.19
N HIS A 17 -4.52 -23.04 -18.53
CA HIS A 17 -4.39 -22.59 -19.90
C HIS A 17 -2.93 -22.38 -20.26
N ASP A 18 -2.47 -23.07 -21.29
CA ASP A 18 -1.06 -23.20 -21.67
C ASP A 18 -0.40 -21.84 -21.90
N GLU A 19 -0.91 -21.05 -22.85
CA GLU A 19 -0.33 -19.72 -23.18
C GLU A 19 -0.44 -18.70 -22.05
N GLU A 20 -1.57 -18.67 -21.33
CA GLU A 20 -1.77 -17.79 -20.16
C GLU A 20 -0.81 -18.11 -19.00
N THR A 21 -0.15 -19.27 -19.03
CA THR A 21 0.85 -19.69 -18.06
C THR A 21 2.27 -19.47 -18.61
N THR A 22 2.53 -19.96 -19.83
CA THR A 22 3.89 -20.01 -20.40
C THR A 22 4.36 -18.67 -20.95
N ALA A 23 3.48 -17.89 -21.61
CA ALA A 23 3.87 -16.61 -22.19
C ALA A 23 4.24 -15.56 -21.13
N PRO A 24 3.46 -15.35 -20.04
CA PRO A 24 3.90 -14.48 -18.96
C PRO A 24 5.18 -14.98 -18.28
N ALA A 25 5.30 -16.29 -18.04
CA ALA A 25 6.50 -16.84 -17.42
C ALA A 25 7.77 -16.61 -18.27
N ALA A 26 7.68 -16.79 -19.58
CA ALA A 26 8.78 -16.52 -20.50
C ALA A 26 9.17 -15.04 -20.49
N PHE A 27 8.20 -14.14 -20.62
CA PHE A 27 8.45 -12.69 -20.60
C PHE A 27 9.11 -12.25 -19.29
N LEU A 28 8.59 -12.68 -18.15
CA LEU A 28 9.12 -12.31 -16.83
C LEU A 28 10.57 -12.78 -16.66
N ARG A 29 10.88 -14.03 -17.07
CA ARG A 29 12.24 -14.58 -17.03
C ARG A 29 13.20 -13.83 -17.96
N GLU A 30 12.77 -13.51 -19.18
CA GLU A 30 13.56 -12.72 -20.14
C GLU A 30 13.94 -11.35 -19.58
N HIS A 31 13.09 -10.76 -18.74
CA HIS A 31 13.33 -9.47 -18.08
C HIS A 31 14.01 -9.61 -16.70
N GLY A 32 14.49 -10.80 -16.32
CA GLY A 32 15.31 -11.04 -15.14
C GLY A 32 14.58 -11.47 -13.88
N ALA A 33 13.26 -11.70 -13.93
CA ALA A 33 12.51 -12.22 -12.78
C ALA A 33 12.71 -13.73 -12.64
N GLU A 34 12.73 -14.21 -11.39
CA GLU A 34 12.59 -15.62 -11.06
C GLU A 34 11.11 -15.99 -11.01
N VAL A 35 10.73 -17.07 -11.70
CA VAL A 35 9.33 -17.52 -11.78
C VAL A 35 9.24 -18.95 -11.27
N ARG A 36 8.40 -19.15 -10.25
CA ARG A 36 8.11 -20.46 -9.66
C ARG A 36 6.65 -20.86 -9.88
N TYR A 37 6.45 -22.07 -10.39
CA TYR A 37 5.14 -22.69 -10.51
C TYR A 37 4.75 -23.32 -9.18
N ILE A 38 3.68 -22.81 -8.58
CA ILE A 38 3.17 -23.25 -7.29
C ILE A 38 1.88 -24.03 -7.52
N GLY A 39 1.89 -25.31 -7.12
CA GLY A 39 0.76 -26.21 -7.30
C GLY A 39 0.12 -26.64 -5.99
N ILE A 40 -0.99 -27.38 -6.07
CA ILE A 40 -1.59 -28.02 -4.88
C ILE A 40 -0.65 -29.10 -4.31
N GLN A 41 0.09 -29.78 -5.18
CA GLN A 41 1.05 -30.83 -4.83
C GLN A 41 2.28 -30.73 -5.72
N LYS A 42 3.42 -31.24 -5.25
CA LYS A 42 4.65 -31.36 -6.06
C LYS A 42 4.48 -32.40 -7.16
N GLY A 43 5.20 -32.25 -8.26
CA GLY A 43 5.23 -33.21 -9.37
C GLY A 43 4.91 -32.54 -10.70
N THR A 44 4.35 -33.30 -11.61
CA THR A 44 4.04 -32.82 -12.97
C THR A 44 2.59 -32.34 -13.05
N CYS A 45 2.37 -31.22 -13.74
CA CYS A 45 1.07 -30.64 -13.99
C CYS A 45 0.86 -30.47 -15.50
N GLN A 46 -0.31 -30.90 -16.00
CA GLN A 46 -0.63 -30.85 -17.43
C GLN A 46 -1.66 -29.76 -17.73
N GLY A 47 -1.37 -28.94 -18.74
CA GLY A 47 -2.23 -27.91 -19.29
C GLY A 47 -3.31 -28.48 -20.20
N LYS A 48 -4.31 -27.66 -20.52
CA LYS A 48 -5.45 -28.05 -21.36
C LYS A 48 -5.02 -28.46 -22.79
N GLY A 49 -4.00 -27.80 -23.33
CA GLY A 49 -3.42 -28.04 -24.65
C GLY A 49 -2.30 -29.08 -24.67
N GLY A 50 -2.03 -29.75 -23.54
CA GLY A 50 -1.03 -30.80 -23.43
C GLY A 50 0.35 -30.35 -22.96
N THR A 51 0.58 -29.04 -22.76
CA THR A 51 1.83 -28.55 -22.14
C THR A 51 2.02 -29.18 -20.78
N THR A 52 3.23 -29.64 -20.50
CA THR A 52 3.57 -30.29 -19.25
C THR A 52 4.59 -29.43 -18.50
N LEU A 53 4.29 -29.10 -17.25
CA LEU A 53 5.15 -28.31 -16.37
C LEU A 53 5.49 -29.12 -15.12
N THR A 54 6.66 -28.85 -14.55
CA THR A 54 7.03 -29.34 -13.22
C THR A 54 6.65 -28.27 -12.20
N VAL A 55 5.90 -28.68 -11.17
CA VAL A 55 5.59 -27.85 -10.01
C VAL A 55 6.83 -27.72 -9.14
N ASP A 56 7.32 -26.49 -8.96
CA ASP A 56 8.53 -26.20 -8.19
C ASP A 56 8.31 -26.47 -6.70
N SER A 57 7.16 -26.01 -6.18
CA SER A 57 6.73 -26.25 -4.80
C SER A 57 5.22 -26.42 -4.67
N PRO A 58 4.77 -27.29 -3.75
CA PRO A 58 3.38 -27.27 -3.34
C PRO A 58 3.08 -26.00 -2.52
N ILE A 59 1.82 -25.58 -2.52
CA ILE A 59 1.35 -24.39 -1.82
C ILE A 59 1.63 -24.42 -0.31
N THR A 60 1.68 -25.62 0.27
CA THR A 60 1.96 -25.84 1.70
C THR A 60 3.39 -25.52 2.13
N ASP A 61 4.31 -25.44 1.16
CA ASP A 61 5.75 -25.32 1.42
C ASP A 61 6.29 -23.91 1.14
N VAL A 62 5.41 -22.96 0.82
CA VAL A 62 5.80 -21.59 0.45
C VAL A 62 5.00 -20.56 1.22
N GLN A 63 5.63 -19.42 1.48
CA GLN A 63 5.04 -18.28 2.17
C GLN A 63 4.85 -17.09 1.21
N PRO A 64 3.76 -16.31 1.34
CA PRO A 64 3.52 -15.14 0.50
C PRO A 64 4.63 -14.09 0.52
N ASN A 65 5.37 -13.98 1.62
CA ASN A 65 6.45 -13.01 1.77
C ASN A 65 7.67 -13.31 0.91
N GLU A 66 7.85 -14.55 0.45
CA GLU A 66 8.94 -14.95 -0.45
C GLU A 66 8.82 -14.26 -1.82
N PHE A 67 7.61 -14.00 -2.31
CA PHE A 67 7.38 -13.53 -3.67
C PHE A 67 7.00 -12.05 -3.73
N ASP A 68 7.38 -11.38 -4.80
CA ASP A 68 7.00 -9.99 -5.11
C ASP A 68 5.69 -9.90 -5.90
N GLY A 69 5.26 -10.99 -6.54
CA GLY A 69 4.00 -10.99 -7.28
C GLY A 69 3.40 -12.37 -7.46
N LEU A 70 2.09 -12.37 -7.76
CA LEU A 70 1.27 -13.56 -7.95
C LEU A 70 0.56 -13.47 -9.30
N LEU A 71 0.64 -14.54 -10.09
CA LEU A 71 -0.11 -14.68 -11.33
C LEU A 71 -1.01 -15.91 -11.27
N ILE A 72 -2.27 -15.74 -11.68
CA ILE A 72 -3.31 -16.76 -11.68
C ILE A 72 -3.82 -16.93 -13.12
N PRO A 73 -3.31 -17.92 -13.87
CA PRO A 73 -3.80 -18.25 -15.20
C PRO A 73 -5.23 -18.78 -15.17
N GLY A 74 -5.89 -18.78 -16.32
CA GLY A 74 -7.19 -19.40 -16.51
C GLY A 74 -7.10 -20.88 -16.93
N GLY A 75 -8.02 -21.28 -17.79
CA GLY A 75 -8.29 -22.69 -18.11
C GLY A 75 -9.20 -23.34 -17.06
N GLY A 76 -9.07 -24.65 -16.88
CA GLY A 76 -9.76 -25.41 -15.84
C GLY A 76 -9.04 -25.44 -14.49
N ALA A 77 -7.79 -24.96 -14.40
CA ALA A 77 -7.03 -24.93 -13.15
C ALA A 77 -7.71 -24.14 -12.02
N PRO A 78 -8.32 -22.96 -12.25
CA PRO A 78 -8.98 -22.19 -11.21
C PRO A 78 -10.07 -22.95 -10.44
N GLU A 79 -10.80 -23.87 -11.09
CA GLU A 79 -11.81 -24.73 -10.45
C GLU A 79 -11.20 -25.67 -9.40
N HIS A 80 -9.96 -26.12 -9.59
CA HIS A 80 -9.24 -26.92 -8.60
C HIS A 80 -8.65 -26.05 -7.50
N LEU A 81 -8.01 -24.94 -7.89
CA LEU A 81 -7.32 -24.02 -6.99
C LEU A 81 -8.29 -23.39 -5.98
N ARG A 82 -9.48 -23.01 -6.43
CA ARG A 82 -10.48 -22.29 -5.61
C ARG A 82 -11.11 -23.12 -4.48
N LEU A 83 -10.88 -24.44 -4.47
CA LEU A 83 -11.36 -25.35 -3.43
C LEU A 83 -10.32 -25.58 -2.32
N ASN A 84 -9.05 -25.23 -2.56
CA ASN A 84 -7.96 -25.45 -1.63
C ASN A 84 -7.78 -24.25 -0.68
N LYS A 85 -7.91 -24.48 0.63
CA LYS A 85 -7.84 -23.43 1.65
C LYS A 85 -6.49 -22.72 1.72
N ASP A 86 -5.39 -23.43 1.52
CA ASP A 86 -4.04 -22.87 1.55
C ASP A 86 -3.81 -21.95 0.35
N VAL A 87 -4.31 -22.33 -0.84
CA VAL A 87 -4.33 -21.44 -2.02
C VAL A 87 -5.14 -20.18 -1.74
N LEU A 88 -6.35 -20.31 -1.21
CA LEU A 88 -7.18 -19.14 -0.90
C LEU A 88 -6.52 -18.21 0.14
N ALA A 89 -5.89 -18.78 1.18
CA ALA A 89 -5.15 -18.03 2.18
C ALA A 89 -3.94 -17.31 1.57
N PHE A 90 -3.19 -17.99 0.70
CA PHE A 90 -2.04 -17.43 -0.01
C PHE A 90 -2.47 -16.26 -0.90
N VAL A 91 -3.49 -16.44 -1.75
CA VAL A 91 -4.03 -15.36 -2.60
C VAL A 91 -4.52 -14.18 -1.76
N LYS A 92 -5.26 -14.46 -0.67
CA LYS A 92 -5.74 -13.42 0.24
C LYS A 92 -4.58 -12.63 0.85
N ALA A 93 -3.50 -13.29 1.26
CA ALA A 93 -2.34 -12.63 1.83
C ALA A 93 -1.64 -11.68 0.84
N PHE A 94 -1.56 -12.01 -0.46
CA PHE A 94 -1.05 -11.07 -1.46
C PHE A 94 -1.92 -9.83 -1.59
N MET A 95 -3.23 -10.04 -1.67
CA MET A 95 -4.20 -8.94 -1.83
C MET A 95 -4.23 -8.04 -0.59
N ASP A 96 -4.24 -8.62 0.61
CA ASP A 96 -4.19 -7.88 1.88
C ASP A 96 -2.87 -7.11 2.04
N ALA A 97 -1.75 -7.64 1.52
CA ALA A 97 -0.46 -6.96 1.55
C ALA A 97 -0.27 -5.92 0.44
N GLY A 98 -1.25 -5.74 -0.46
CA GLY A 98 -1.13 -4.83 -1.59
C GLY A 98 -0.06 -5.25 -2.61
N LYS A 99 0.35 -6.53 -2.62
CA LYS A 99 1.35 -7.04 -3.57
C LYS A 99 0.75 -7.13 -4.97
N PRO A 100 1.54 -6.94 -6.05
CA PRO A 100 1.09 -7.18 -7.41
C PRO A 100 0.43 -8.56 -7.59
N VAL A 101 -0.83 -8.57 -8.00
CA VAL A 101 -1.58 -9.77 -8.37
C VAL A 101 -2.09 -9.62 -9.80
N ALA A 102 -1.97 -10.65 -10.61
CA ALA A 102 -2.48 -10.69 -11.96
C ALA A 102 -3.33 -11.94 -12.20
N ALA A 103 -4.55 -11.80 -12.73
CA ALA A 103 -5.42 -12.93 -13.02
C ALA A 103 -6.10 -12.79 -14.39
N ILE A 104 -6.09 -13.84 -15.20
CA ILE A 104 -6.61 -13.79 -16.58
C ILE A 104 -7.65 -14.89 -16.81
N CYS A 105 -8.63 -14.61 -17.68
CA CYS A 105 -9.64 -15.58 -18.10
C CYS A 105 -10.47 -16.12 -16.93
N HIS A 106 -10.29 -17.38 -16.54
CA HIS A 106 -10.95 -17.98 -15.38
C HIS A 106 -10.18 -17.78 -14.07
N GLY A 107 -8.93 -17.28 -14.12
CA GLY A 107 -8.10 -17.01 -12.94
C GLY A 107 -8.83 -16.22 -11.84
N PRO A 108 -9.66 -15.19 -12.16
CA PRO A 108 -10.44 -14.46 -11.17
C PRO A 108 -11.40 -15.32 -10.31
N GLN A 109 -11.75 -16.55 -10.70
CA GLN A 109 -12.53 -17.47 -9.84
C GLN A 109 -11.85 -17.77 -8.50
N VAL A 110 -10.51 -17.80 -8.48
CA VAL A 110 -9.72 -17.96 -7.25
C VAL A 110 -9.87 -16.72 -6.37
N LEU A 111 -9.84 -15.52 -6.97
CA LEU A 111 -10.05 -14.25 -6.27
C LEU A 111 -11.48 -14.12 -5.70
N ILE A 112 -12.49 -14.56 -6.45
CA ILE A 112 -13.88 -14.66 -5.97
C ILE A 112 -13.94 -15.50 -4.68
N SER A 113 -13.33 -16.69 -4.73
CA SER A 113 -13.40 -17.66 -3.62
C SER A 113 -12.55 -17.23 -2.43
N ALA A 114 -11.48 -16.47 -2.66
CA ALA A 114 -10.68 -15.81 -1.61
C ALA A 114 -11.38 -14.58 -0.99
N LYS A 115 -12.52 -14.15 -1.56
CA LYS A 115 -13.34 -13.01 -1.10
C LYS A 115 -12.58 -11.67 -1.10
N VAL A 116 -11.81 -11.42 -2.16
CA VAL A 116 -10.93 -10.24 -2.28
C VAL A 116 -11.36 -9.25 -3.39
N LEU A 117 -12.54 -9.46 -4.00
CA LEU A 117 -13.01 -8.66 -5.13
C LEU A 117 -14.08 -7.61 -4.80
N ALA A 118 -14.57 -7.57 -3.57
CA ALA A 118 -15.60 -6.60 -3.18
C ALA A 118 -15.12 -5.17 -3.47
N HIS A 119 -15.94 -4.42 -4.21
CA HIS A 119 -15.71 -3.03 -4.66
C HIS A 119 -14.52 -2.83 -5.61
N ARG A 120 -13.84 -3.90 -6.04
CA ARG A 120 -12.76 -3.84 -7.02
C ARG A 120 -13.32 -3.71 -8.43
N THR A 121 -12.63 -2.99 -9.30
CA THR A 121 -12.93 -2.98 -10.74
C THR A 121 -12.08 -4.04 -11.43
N VAL A 122 -12.71 -4.97 -12.14
CA VAL A 122 -12.04 -6.13 -12.74
C VAL A 122 -12.62 -6.48 -14.09
N THR A 123 -11.91 -7.31 -14.84
CA THR A 123 -12.42 -8.05 -15.99
C THR A 123 -12.12 -9.54 -15.84
N GLY A 124 -12.58 -10.36 -16.79
CA GLY A 124 -12.37 -11.80 -16.78
C GLY A 124 -13.05 -12.48 -17.96
N TYR A 125 -12.97 -13.80 -18.04
CA TYR A 125 -13.67 -14.52 -19.09
C TYR A 125 -15.18 -14.25 -19.02
N ALA A 126 -15.82 -14.03 -20.16
CA ALA A 126 -17.23 -13.64 -20.22
C ALA A 126 -18.16 -14.62 -19.46
N GLY A 127 -17.82 -15.92 -19.45
CA GLY A 127 -18.58 -16.96 -18.75
C GLY A 127 -18.58 -16.85 -17.22
N ILE A 128 -17.67 -16.08 -16.63
CA ILE A 128 -17.61 -15.84 -15.17
C ILE A 128 -18.03 -14.41 -14.78
N ARG A 129 -18.55 -13.62 -15.74
CA ARG A 129 -18.92 -12.22 -15.50
C ARG A 129 -19.91 -12.09 -14.34
N ASP A 130 -20.96 -12.90 -14.33
CA ASP A 130 -22.01 -12.80 -13.33
C ASP A 130 -21.49 -13.25 -11.95
N ASP A 131 -20.54 -14.19 -11.89
CA ASP A 131 -19.85 -14.56 -10.66
C ASP A 131 -19.03 -13.39 -10.10
N LEU A 132 -18.36 -12.62 -10.96
CA LEU A 132 -17.59 -11.44 -10.57
C LEU A 132 -18.50 -10.34 -10.00
N LEU A 133 -19.63 -10.08 -10.66
CA LEU A 133 -20.64 -9.14 -10.18
C LEU A 133 -21.23 -9.59 -8.83
N ASN A 134 -21.57 -10.87 -8.69
CA ASN A 134 -22.09 -11.44 -7.45
C ASN A 134 -21.07 -11.44 -6.30
N ALA A 135 -19.78 -11.45 -6.61
CA ALA A 135 -18.70 -11.26 -5.63
C ALA A 135 -18.51 -9.80 -5.19
N GLY A 136 -19.34 -8.87 -5.69
CA GLY A 136 -19.30 -7.45 -5.36
C GLY A 136 -18.30 -6.63 -6.18
N ALA A 137 -17.76 -7.19 -7.26
CA ALA A 137 -16.85 -6.47 -8.15
C ALA A 137 -17.61 -5.62 -9.17
N ARG A 138 -16.96 -4.58 -9.70
CA ARG A 138 -17.40 -3.86 -10.90
C ARG A 138 -16.74 -4.51 -12.12
N TYR A 139 -17.54 -5.10 -13.00
CA TYR A 139 -17.03 -5.72 -14.21
C TYR A 139 -16.90 -4.70 -15.35
N GLU A 140 -15.75 -4.67 -16.00
CA GLU A 140 -15.53 -3.92 -17.24
C GLU A 140 -15.11 -4.87 -18.36
N ASP A 141 -15.74 -4.74 -19.54
CA ASP A 141 -15.33 -5.50 -20.72
C ASP A 141 -14.15 -4.78 -21.42
N GLN A 142 -12.95 -4.94 -20.88
CA GLN A 142 -11.73 -4.30 -21.36
C GLN A 142 -10.60 -5.33 -21.51
N PRO A 143 -9.67 -5.16 -22.47
CA PRO A 143 -8.53 -6.05 -22.63
C PRO A 143 -7.70 -6.21 -21.35
N VAL A 144 -7.53 -5.11 -20.61
CA VAL A 144 -6.84 -5.11 -19.32
C VAL A 144 -7.51 -4.11 -18.40
N VAL A 145 -7.72 -4.51 -17.15
CA VAL A 145 -8.19 -3.64 -16.07
C VAL A 145 -7.12 -3.65 -14.98
N ILE A 146 -6.68 -2.46 -14.57
CA ILE A 146 -5.74 -2.26 -13.47
C ILE A 146 -6.48 -1.51 -12.36
N ASP A 147 -6.63 -2.15 -11.21
CA ASP A 147 -7.23 -1.58 -10.02
C ASP A 147 -6.26 -1.72 -8.85
N GLY A 148 -5.51 -0.65 -8.56
CA GLY A 148 -4.44 -0.66 -7.56
C GLY A 148 -3.37 -1.72 -7.85
N ASN A 149 -3.26 -2.69 -6.96
CA ASN A 149 -2.31 -3.81 -7.06
C ASN A 149 -2.79 -4.99 -7.92
N LEU A 150 -4.02 -4.95 -8.46
CA LEU A 150 -4.63 -6.06 -9.20
C LEU A 150 -4.71 -5.74 -10.70
N VAL A 151 -4.20 -6.66 -11.52
CA VAL A 151 -4.35 -6.67 -12.98
C VAL A 151 -5.27 -7.82 -13.38
N THR A 152 -6.27 -7.55 -14.21
CA THR A 152 -7.12 -8.59 -14.79
C THR A 152 -7.28 -8.45 -16.30
N SER A 153 -7.44 -9.58 -16.99
CA SER A 153 -7.66 -9.66 -18.45
C SER A 153 -8.61 -10.80 -18.82
N ARG A 154 -9.19 -10.78 -20.02
CA ARG A 154 -10.33 -11.65 -20.35
C ARG A 154 -9.94 -12.96 -21.03
N ILE A 155 -9.01 -12.91 -21.97
CA ILE A 155 -8.72 -14.00 -22.90
C ILE A 155 -7.25 -13.98 -23.38
N PRO A 156 -6.75 -15.05 -24.03
CA PRO A 156 -5.38 -15.10 -24.55
C PRO A 156 -4.99 -13.92 -25.45
N ASP A 157 -5.91 -13.40 -26.27
CA ASP A 157 -5.67 -12.22 -27.14
C ASP A 157 -5.23 -10.98 -26.35
N ASP A 158 -5.62 -10.89 -25.07
CA ASP A 158 -5.27 -9.78 -24.18
C ASP A 158 -3.88 -9.93 -23.52
N LEU A 159 -3.20 -11.08 -23.70
CA LEU A 159 -1.91 -11.38 -23.06
C LEU A 159 -0.85 -10.29 -23.22
N PRO A 160 -0.66 -9.66 -24.39
CA PRO A 160 0.33 -8.59 -24.52
C PRO A 160 0.06 -7.39 -23.59
N ALA A 161 -1.21 -7.02 -23.41
CA ALA A 161 -1.60 -5.94 -22.50
C ALA A 161 -1.49 -6.38 -21.04
N PHE A 162 -1.97 -7.58 -20.72
CA PHE A 162 -1.90 -8.21 -19.40
C PHE A 162 -0.47 -8.28 -18.85
N ILE A 163 0.45 -8.84 -19.65
CA ILE A 163 1.85 -9.06 -19.26
C ILE A 163 2.54 -7.73 -18.99
N ARG A 164 2.36 -6.73 -19.87
CA ARG A 164 2.96 -5.39 -19.69
C ARG A 164 2.43 -4.69 -18.44
N ALA A 165 1.14 -4.77 -18.18
CA ALA A 165 0.51 -4.19 -17.00
C ALA A 165 1.05 -4.84 -15.71
N PHE A 166 1.09 -6.17 -15.67
CA PHE A 166 1.62 -6.89 -14.50
C PHE A 166 3.09 -6.62 -14.26
N ALA A 167 3.91 -6.64 -15.31
CA ALA A 167 5.33 -6.29 -15.21
C ALA A 167 5.49 -4.87 -14.64
N THR A 168 4.62 -3.91 -15.01
CA THR A 168 4.73 -2.52 -14.56
C THR A 168 4.47 -2.40 -13.06
N LEU A 169 3.55 -3.20 -12.52
CA LEU A 169 3.39 -3.29 -11.08
C LEU A 169 4.60 -3.96 -10.41
N LEU A 170 5.15 -5.03 -10.99
CA LEU A 170 6.33 -5.72 -10.44
C LEU A 170 7.58 -4.82 -10.39
N ALA A 171 7.81 -4.01 -11.41
CA ALA A 171 8.94 -3.10 -11.48
C ALA A 171 8.90 -2.01 -10.40
N ARG A 172 7.72 -1.73 -9.83
CA ARG A 172 7.54 -0.77 -8.72
C ARG A 172 7.77 -1.38 -7.35
N VAL A 173 7.85 -2.71 -7.25
CA VAL A 173 8.17 -3.35 -5.97
C VAL A 173 9.62 -3.00 -5.65
N ASP A 174 9.86 -2.35 -4.52
CA ASP A 174 11.21 -2.11 -4.01
C ASP A 174 11.46 -3.07 -2.84
N ARG A 175 12.45 -3.96 -3.01
CA ARG A 175 12.81 -4.96 -2.00
C ARG A 175 13.62 -4.39 -0.84
N GLU A 176 14.25 -3.23 -1.05
CA GLU A 176 15.00 -2.52 -0.02
C GLU A 176 14.09 -1.60 0.79
N SER A 177 12.87 -1.37 0.30
CA SER A 177 11.89 -0.53 0.98
C SER A 177 11.56 -1.12 2.36
N PRO A 178 11.63 -0.31 3.43
CA PRO A 178 11.17 -0.74 4.74
C PRO A 178 9.65 -1.02 4.75
N TRP A 179 8.94 -0.57 3.72
CA TRP A 179 7.50 -0.76 3.52
C TRP A 179 7.14 -2.03 2.74
N LEU A 180 8.11 -2.88 2.38
CA LEU A 180 7.86 -4.06 1.54
C LEU A 180 6.83 -5.04 2.15
N HIS A 181 6.91 -5.25 3.47
CA HIS A 181 6.08 -6.21 4.18
C HIS A 181 4.98 -5.56 5.04
N VAL A 182 4.84 -4.24 4.93
CA VAL A 182 3.83 -3.48 5.65
C VAL A 182 2.52 -3.53 4.86
N THR A 183 1.49 -4.13 5.46
CA THR A 183 0.15 -4.12 4.89
C THR A 183 -0.46 -2.71 4.94
N PRO A 184 -1.44 -2.37 4.08
CA PRO A 184 -2.11 -1.07 4.14
C PRO A 184 -2.79 -0.82 5.50
N ALA A 185 -3.26 -1.86 6.19
CA ALA A 185 -3.80 -1.75 7.54
C ALA A 185 -2.73 -1.36 8.56
N GLN A 186 -1.55 -1.97 8.49
CA GLN A 186 -0.42 -1.62 9.35
C GLN A 186 0.11 -0.21 9.04
N ALA A 187 0.10 0.21 7.77
CA ALA A 187 0.49 1.57 7.39
C ALA A 187 -0.45 2.62 8.00
N LEU A 188 -1.77 2.37 7.98
CA LEU A 188 -2.77 3.19 8.68
C LEU A 188 -2.58 3.18 10.20
N GLU A 189 -2.34 2.02 10.81
CA GLU A 189 -2.07 1.91 12.25
C GLU A 189 -0.81 2.67 12.67
N PHE A 190 0.23 2.64 11.82
CA PHE A 190 1.46 3.39 12.02
C PHE A 190 1.25 4.89 11.87
N ALA A 191 0.47 5.34 10.88
CA ALA A 191 0.08 6.73 10.74
C ALA A 191 -0.65 7.23 12.00
N ILE A 192 -1.62 6.47 12.52
CA ILE A 192 -2.32 6.81 13.77
C ILE A 192 -1.34 6.90 14.96
N MET A 193 -0.35 5.99 15.03
CA MET A 193 0.69 6.05 16.08
C MET A 193 1.56 7.30 15.94
N ASN A 194 1.87 7.74 14.73
CA ASN A 194 2.63 8.96 14.48
C ASN A 194 1.88 10.19 15.04
N GLU A 195 0.57 10.29 14.79
CA GLU A 195 -0.26 11.37 15.32
C GLU A 195 -0.34 11.39 16.85
N ILE A 196 -0.43 10.19 17.47
CA ILE A 196 -0.40 10.07 18.93
C ILE A 196 0.91 10.65 19.48
N LYS A 197 2.05 10.33 18.87
CA LYS A 197 3.36 10.82 19.30
C LYS A 197 3.53 12.32 19.07
N ALA A 198 3.05 12.83 17.93
CA ALA A 198 3.09 14.25 17.61
C ALA A 198 2.23 15.05 18.60
N TRP A 199 1.03 14.56 18.92
CA TRP A 199 0.18 15.14 19.96
C TRP A 199 0.87 15.17 21.33
N GLU A 200 1.44 14.04 21.78
CA GLU A 200 2.15 13.95 23.07
C GLU A 200 3.33 14.93 23.13
N LEU A 201 4.07 15.06 22.03
CA LEU A 201 5.16 16.01 21.90
C LEU A 201 4.66 17.45 22.07
N TYR A 202 3.69 17.87 21.27
CA TYR A 202 3.22 19.26 21.27
C TYR A 202 2.50 19.64 22.56
N ASP A 203 1.71 18.76 23.14
CA ASP A 203 1.07 18.98 24.43
C ASP A 203 2.12 19.16 25.55
N ASN A 204 3.19 18.37 25.54
CA ASN A 204 4.28 18.51 26.49
C ASN A 204 5.07 19.82 26.30
N LEU A 205 5.40 20.18 25.05
CA LEU A 205 6.05 21.46 24.73
C LEU A 205 5.19 22.67 25.16
N ALA A 206 3.88 22.63 24.89
CA ALA A 206 2.94 23.66 25.32
C ALA A 206 2.85 23.82 26.85
N LYS A 207 2.96 22.71 27.59
CA LYS A 207 2.93 22.73 29.07
C LYS A 207 4.19 23.35 29.67
N ARG A 208 5.36 23.13 29.04
CA ARG A 208 6.68 23.50 29.58
C ARG A 208 7.22 24.83 29.08
N THR A 209 6.93 25.20 27.84
CA THR A 209 7.45 26.46 27.29
C THR A 209 6.92 27.67 28.07
N LYS A 210 7.82 28.62 28.32
CA LYS A 210 7.50 29.91 28.95
C LYS A 210 7.12 30.97 27.93
N ASP A 211 7.52 30.80 26.68
CA ASP A 211 7.17 31.73 25.62
C ASP A 211 5.67 31.64 25.30
N ARG A 212 5.00 32.79 25.30
CA ARG A 212 3.54 32.85 25.19
C ARG A 212 3.04 32.54 23.78
N LEU A 213 3.79 32.92 22.75
CA LEU A 213 3.43 32.70 21.35
C LEU A 213 3.72 31.25 20.95
N ALA A 214 4.91 30.75 21.26
CA ALA A 214 5.26 29.35 21.05
C ALA A 214 4.29 28.42 21.79
N LYS A 215 3.89 28.76 23.02
CA LYS A 215 2.87 28.01 23.77
C LYS A 215 1.54 27.90 23.03
N ALA A 216 1.06 29.01 22.47
CA ALA A 216 -0.21 29.02 21.73
C ALA A 216 -0.10 28.16 20.47
N LYS A 217 1.01 28.25 19.73
CA LYS A 217 1.27 27.44 18.54
C LYS A 217 1.36 25.95 18.86
N PHE A 218 2.09 25.56 19.91
CA PHE A 218 2.16 24.15 20.31
C PHE A 218 0.80 23.60 20.77
N ARG A 219 -0.05 24.41 21.41
CA ARG A 219 -1.43 23.97 21.73
C ARG A 219 -2.25 23.74 20.47
N PHE A 220 -2.17 24.68 19.53
CA PHE A 220 -2.85 24.56 18.25
C PHE A 220 -2.42 23.29 17.52
N LEU A 221 -1.11 23.04 17.38
CA LEU A 221 -0.57 21.83 16.75
C LEU A 221 -1.06 20.57 17.47
N ALA A 222 -0.99 20.51 18.81
CA ALA A 222 -1.52 19.37 19.57
C ALA A 222 -3.02 19.12 19.30
N GLU A 223 -3.85 20.16 19.23
CA GLU A 223 -5.28 20.01 18.91
C GLU A 223 -5.49 19.48 17.48
N THR A 224 -4.67 19.94 16.52
CA THR A 224 -4.69 19.47 15.14
C THR A 224 -4.27 17.99 15.01
N GLU A 225 -3.17 17.56 15.64
CA GLU A 225 -2.74 16.15 15.60
C GLU A 225 -3.78 15.22 16.21
N LYS A 226 -4.48 15.69 17.25
CA LYS A 226 -5.60 14.94 17.82
C LYS A 226 -6.76 14.80 16.82
N ALA A 227 -7.05 15.83 16.04
CA ALA A 227 -8.07 15.77 14.98
C ALA A 227 -7.64 14.87 13.81
N HIS A 228 -6.35 14.85 13.46
CA HIS A 228 -5.78 13.90 12.50
C HIS A 228 -5.95 12.45 12.98
N GLN A 229 -5.62 12.18 14.25
CA GLN A 229 -5.81 10.86 14.86
C GLN A 229 -7.26 10.37 14.74
N GLU A 230 -8.24 11.23 15.05
CA GLU A 230 -9.67 10.90 14.91
C GLU A 230 -10.06 10.64 13.45
N THR A 231 -9.52 11.44 12.52
CA THR A 231 -9.76 11.29 11.09
C THR A 231 -9.22 9.96 10.57
N LEU A 232 -7.96 9.64 10.86
CA LEU A 232 -7.33 8.38 10.48
C LEU A 232 -8.03 7.16 11.11
N THR A 233 -8.50 7.28 12.35
CA THR A 233 -9.28 6.23 13.02
C THR A 233 -10.59 5.96 12.27
N LYS A 234 -11.34 7.01 11.90
CA LYS A 234 -12.58 6.89 11.09
C LYS A 234 -12.30 6.29 9.72
N VAL A 235 -11.19 6.68 9.08
CA VAL A 235 -10.74 6.09 7.81
C VAL A 235 -10.47 4.60 7.97
N PHE A 236 -9.73 4.19 9.01
CA PHE A 236 -9.45 2.78 9.27
C PHE A 236 -10.74 1.98 9.45
N GLU A 237 -11.69 2.44 10.27
CA GLU A 237 -12.95 1.75 10.52
C GLU A 237 -13.85 1.68 9.27
N LYS A 238 -13.81 2.70 8.41
CA LYS A 238 -14.50 2.70 7.12
C LYS A 238 -13.89 1.71 6.13
N VAL A 239 -12.56 1.64 6.07
CA VAL A 239 -11.83 0.72 5.15
C VAL A 239 -11.86 -0.72 5.66
N TYR A 240 -11.89 -0.93 6.98
CA TYR A 240 -11.89 -2.24 7.63
C TYR A 240 -13.08 -2.40 8.60
N PRO A 241 -14.32 -2.54 8.08
CA PRO A 241 -15.51 -2.64 8.93
C PRO A 241 -15.41 -3.76 9.97
N GLY A 242 -15.76 -3.45 11.21
CA GLY A 242 -15.74 -4.39 12.34
C GLY A 242 -14.35 -4.62 12.96
N ARG A 243 -13.30 -3.96 12.46
CA ARG A 243 -11.97 -3.93 13.09
C ARG A 243 -11.73 -2.58 13.77
N LYS A 244 -11.01 -2.62 14.90
CA LYS A 244 -10.45 -1.42 15.53
C LYS A 244 -8.96 -1.31 15.18
N PRO A 245 -8.43 -0.10 14.98
CA PRO A 245 -7.00 0.06 14.76
C PRO A 245 -6.22 -0.35 16.01
N GLN A 246 -5.04 -0.91 15.80
CA GLN A 246 -4.05 -1.17 16.85
C GLN A 246 -2.79 -0.35 16.57
N PRO A 247 -2.76 0.95 16.95
CA PRO A 247 -1.63 1.82 16.68
C PRO A 247 -0.33 1.23 17.22
N ARG A 248 0.70 1.19 16.40
CA ARG A 248 1.98 0.57 16.73
C ARG A 248 3.11 1.16 15.91
N ASP A 249 4.31 1.11 16.46
CA ASP A 249 5.52 1.33 15.67
C ASP A 249 5.79 0.18 14.69
N LEU A 250 6.45 0.52 13.59
CA LEU A 250 6.88 -0.43 12.58
C LEU A 250 8.41 -0.47 12.54
N PRO A 251 9.05 -1.58 12.95
CA PRO A 251 10.50 -1.69 12.92
C PRO A 251 11.07 -1.43 11.51
N GLY A 252 12.07 -0.55 11.42
CA GLY A 252 12.70 -0.17 10.15
C GLY A 252 11.93 0.88 9.34
N VAL A 253 10.70 1.22 9.73
CA VAL A 253 9.85 2.23 9.11
C VAL A 253 9.82 3.46 10.03
N GLY A 254 10.13 4.63 9.47
CA GLY A 254 10.38 5.86 10.25
C GLY A 254 11.89 6.07 10.46
N GLY A 255 12.52 6.74 9.49
CA GLY A 255 13.96 7.03 9.53
C GLY A 255 14.30 8.08 10.60
N GLU A 256 15.49 7.93 11.20
CA GLU A 256 16.45 8.88 11.84
C GLU A 256 16.00 10.23 12.47
N GLY A 257 14.71 10.53 12.58
CA GLY A 257 14.15 11.81 13.04
C GLY A 257 13.67 11.81 14.49
N SER A 258 13.69 10.66 15.17
CA SER A 258 13.41 10.58 16.62
C SER A 258 14.61 11.11 17.42
N GLN A 259 15.06 12.34 17.14
CA GLN A 259 15.82 13.06 18.15
C GLN A 259 14.86 13.31 19.31
N THR A 260 15.19 12.78 20.48
CA THR A 260 14.49 13.12 21.72
C THR A 260 14.53 14.62 21.89
N ILE A 261 13.37 15.26 21.73
CA ILE A 261 13.23 16.70 21.95
C ILE A 261 13.30 16.89 23.46
N ASP A 262 14.35 17.58 23.93
CA ASP A 262 14.43 18.04 25.30
C ASP A 262 13.46 19.22 25.46
N PRO A 263 12.32 19.04 26.15
CA PRO A 263 11.30 20.08 26.23
C PRO A 263 11.70 21.21 27.18
N ASP A 264 12.78 21.03 27.96
CA ASP A 264 13.37 22.05 28.81
C ASP A 264 14.56 22.75 28.12
N GLY A 265 14.84 22.38 26.86
CA GLY A 265 15.92 22.90 26.05
C GLY A 265 15.68 24.30 25.48
N ASP A 266 16.66 24.78 24.73
CA ASP A 266 16.60 26.07 24.03
C ASP A 266 15.50 26.07 22.95
N LEU A 267 14.65 27.10 22.92
CA LEU A 267 13.46 27.16 22.06
C LEU A 267 13.81 27.05 20.56
N PRO A 268 14.82 27.74 20.01
CA PRO A 268 15.31 27.50 18.66
C PRO A 268 15.68 26.04 18.37
N LYS A 269 16.28 25.32 19.33
CA LYS A 269 16.60 23.90 19.18
C LYS A 269 15.34 23.05 19.15
N ILE A 270 14.38 23.32 20.04
CA ILE A 270 13.06 22.66 20.07
C ILE A 270 12.35 22.85 18.73
N LEU A 271 12.27 24.08 18.22
CA LEU A 271 11.59 24.39 16.97
C LEU A 271 12.24 23.69 15.77
N ARG A 272 13.58 23.60 15.71
CA ARG A 272 14.27 22.83 14.66
C ARG A 272 13.92 21.35 14.70
N SER A 273 13.88 20.75 15.87
CA SER A 273 13.50 19.34 16.00
C SER A 273 12.03 19.11 15.68
N ALA A 274 11.13 20.03 16.06
CA ALA A 274 9.71 19.97 15.70
C ALA A 274 9.51 20.08 14.18
N MET A 275 10.17 21.04 13.51
CA MET A 275 10.13 21.15 12.03
C MET A 275 10.62 19.86 11.34
N ALA A 276 11.64 19.21 11.88
CA ALA A 276 12.13 17.94 11.35
C ALA A 276 11.12 16.78 11.55
N ALA A 277 10.32 16.82 12.61
CA ALA A 277 9.24 15.86 12.86
C ALA A 277 8.09 16.04 11.85
N GLU A 278 7.62 17.28 11.63
CA GLU A 278 6.59 17.59 10.62
C GLU A 278 7.03 17.17 9.21
N GLU A 279 8.27 17.47 8.85
CA GLU A 279 8.85 17.06 7.58
C GLU A 279 8.92 15.52 7.44
N ALA A 280 9.16 14.80 8.54
CA ALA A 280 9.12 13.33 8.52
C ALA A 280 7.69 12.80 8.37
N ALA A 281 6.72 13.41 9.04
CA ALA A 281 5.29 13.08 8.94
C ALA A 281 4.74 13.35 7.53
N HIS A 282 5.08 14.50 6.93
CA HIS A 282 4.77 14.84 5.54
C HIS A 282 5.20 13.73 4.57
N ARG A 283 6.48 13.31 4.64
CA ARG A 283 7.01 12.23 3.79
C ARG A 283 6.32 10.89 4.07
N LEU A 284 6.06 10.59 5.34
CA LEU A 284 5.35 9.40 5.76
C LEU A 284 3.97 9.32 5.09
N TYR A 285 3.20 10.40 5.12
CA TYR A 285 1.87 10.40 4.55
C TYR A 285 1.85 10.18 3.04
N HIS A 286 2.81 10.73 2.30
CA HIS A 286 2.98 10.39 0.89
C HIS A 286 3.28 8.90 0.68
N GLN A 287 4.15 8.29 1.49
CA GLN A 287 4.46 6.87 1.41
C GLN A 287 3.25 5.98 1.74
N VAL A 288 2.43 6.38 2.73
CA VAL A 288 1.20 5.65 3.08
C VAL A 288 0.13 5.83 1.99
N ALA A 289 0.02 7.01 1.39
CA ALA A 289 -0.90 7.29 0.28
C ALA A 289 -0.67 6.33 -0.90
N GLU A 290 0.59 5.98 -1.20
CA GLU A 290 0.93 5.02 -2.26
C GLU A 290 0.52 3.57 -1.94
N LYS A 291 0.32 3.24 -0.66
CA LYS A 291 -0.01 1.88 -0.19
C LYS A 291 -1.51 1.63 -0.06
N VAL A 292 -2.31 2.68 0.14
CA VAL A 292 -3.74 2.52 0.35
C VAL A 292 -4.48 2.17 -0.94
N LEU A 293 -5.46 1.27 -0.82
CA LEU A 293 -6.06 0.59 -1.97
C LEU A 293 -7.07 1.45 -2.75
N ASN A 294 -7.62 2.52 -2.15
CA ASN A 294 -8.69 3.29 -2.76
C ASN A 294 -8.33 4.78 -2.82
N ARG A 295 -8.82 5.43 -3.89
CA ARG A 295 -8.51 6.83 -4.21
C ARG A 295 -9.10 7.83 -3.21
N GLU A 296 -10.20 7.50 -2.54
CA GLU A 296 -10.80 8.37 -1.53
C GLU A 296 -9.86 8.49 -0.32
N THR A 297 -9.36 7.35 0.17
CA THR A 297 -8.38 7.29 1.26
C THR A 297 -7.05 7.90 0.85
N GLN A 298 -6.58 7.67 -0.38
CA GLN A 298 -5.36 8.30 -0.89
C GLN A 298 -5.42 9.83 -0.78
N LYS A 299 -6.54 10.45 -1.19
CA LYS A 299 -6.74 11.90 -1.08
C LYS A 299 -6.72 12.42 0.36
N ILE A 300 -7.16 11.61 1.33
CA ILE A 300 -7.10 11.99 2.74
C ILE A 300 -5.64 12.07 3.19
N PHE A 301 -4.80 11.10 2.81
CA PHE A 301 -3.37 11.13 3.11
C PHE A 301 -2.63 12.25 2.39
N GLU A 302 -2.96 12.53 1.13
CA GLU A 302 -2.42 13.68 0.40
C GLU A 302 -2.75 14.99 1.12
N ARG A 303 -3.99 15.14 1.61
CA ARG A 303 -4.39 16.30 2.41
C ARG A 303 -3.66 16.39 3.75
N LEU A 304 -3.54 15.28 4.48
CA LEU A 304 -2.79 15.26 5.75
C LEU A 304 -1.33 15.66 5.52
N ALA A 305 -0.70 15.17 4.44
CA ALA A 305 0.66 15.61 4.06
C ALA A 305 0.75 17.12 3.82
N GLU A 306 -0.27 17.74 3.19
CA GLU A 306 -0.34 19.20 3.03
C GLU A 306 -0.50 19.93 4.37
N GLU A 307 -1.25 19.38 5.32
CA GLU A 307 -1.44 19.92 6.67
C GLU A 307 -0.11 19.89 7.47
N GLU A 308 0.65 18.78 7.43
CA GLU A 308 2.00 18.69 8.03
C GLU A 308 2.99 19.74 7.47
N GLN A 309 2.91 20.00 6.16
CA GLN A 309 3.74 21.03 5.54
C GLN A 309 3.39 22.43 6.08
N GLN A 310 2.11 22.71 6.32
CA GLN A 310 1.67 23.98 6.92
C GLN A 310 2.10 24.10 8.40
N HIS A 311 2.09 23.00 9.15
CA HIS A 311 2.59 22.96 10.51
C HIS A 311 4.09 23.32 10.57
N ARG A 312 4.88 22.74 9.67
CA ARG A 312 6.30 23.07 9.52
C ARG A 312 6.49 24.56 9.23
N GLU A 313 5.73 25.14 8.31
CA GLU A 313 5.78 26.57 7.96
C GLU A 313 5.43 27.46 9.18
N LEU A 314 4.46 27.05 10.01
CA LEU A 314 4.10 27.74 11.24
C LEU A 314 5.26 27.77 12.26
N LEU A 315 5.98 26.65 12.40
CA LEU A 315 7.15 26.50 13.26
C LEU A 315 8.36 27.27 12.73
N GLU A 316 8.56 27.28 11.42
CA GLU A 316 9.61 28.04 10.73
C GLU A 316 9.45 29.54 10.95
N ALA A 317 8.21 30.05 10.84
CA ALA A 317 7.91 31.43 11.17
C ALA A 317 8.21 31.77 12.64
N GLU A 318 7.93 30.85 13.58
CA GLU A 318 8.28 31.04 15.00
C GLU A 318 9.79 31.07 15.23
N TYR A 319 10.52 30.19 14.55
CA TYR A 319 11.98 30.12 14.63
C TYR A 319 12.62 31.42 14.15
N ALA A 320 12.17 31.95 13.01
CA ALA A 320 12.69 33.19 12.43
C ALA A 320 12.51 34.39 13.36
N LEU A 321 11.37 34.48 14.07
CA LEU A 321 11.12 35.52 15.08
C LEU A 321 12.12 35.45 16.24
N HIS A 322 12.59 34.25 16.60
CA HIS A 322 13.49 34.04 17.73
C HIS A 322 14.98 34.17 17.37
N THR A 323 15.37 33.87 16.13
CA THR A 323 16.80 33.91 15.72
C THR A 323 17.18 35.15 14.94
N GLY A 324 16.22 35.97 14.48
CA GLY A 324 16.48 37.14 13.64
C GLY A 324 17.01 36.79 12.24
N SER A 325 16.99 35.49 11.90
CA SER A 325 17.40 34.94 10.62
C SER A 325 16.24 34.12 10.07
N GLY A 326 15.75 34.47 8.88
CA GLY A 326 14.92 33.55 8.12
C GLY A 326 15.74 32.30 7.78
N LEU A 327 15.09 31.14 7.74
CA LEU A 327 15.61 30.02 6.96
C LEU A 327 15.69 30.46 5.47
N PRO A 328 16.67 30.01 4.67
CA PRO A 328 16.74 30.36 3.26
C PRO A 328 15.43 30.01 2.54
N SER A 329 14.82 31.00 1.89
CA SER A 329 13.43 31.05 1.44
C SER A 329 12.84 29.78 0.81
N ALA A 330 11.59 29.48 1.15
CA ALA A 330 10.54 29.23 0.16
C ALA A 330 9.14 29.57 0.72
N ILE A 331 8.50 30.56 0.07
CA ILE A 331 7.05 30.84 0.01
C ILE A 331 6.46 31.68 1.15
N GLU A 332 6.35 32.99 0.90
CA GLU A 332 5.31 33.84 1.49
C GLU A 332 3.93 33.34 1.01
N LYS A 333 3.17 32.70 1.91
CA LYS A 333 1.71 32.66 1.85
C LYS A 333 1.19 33.09 3.21
N GLU A 334 0.27 34.04 3.23
CA GLU A 334 -0.44 34.39 4.46
C GLU A 334 -1.12 33.14 5.05
N PRO A 335 -1.01 32.89 6.37
CA PRO A 335 -1.61 31.73 7.01
C PRO A 335 -3.15 31.78 6.94
N TRP A 336 -3.80 30.66 6.60
CA TRP A 336 -5.25 30.58 6.43
C TRP A 336 -6.08 30.95 7.68
N TRP A 337 -5.50 30.89 8.88
CA TRP A 337 -6.17 31.30 10.13
C TRP A 337 -6.25 32.83 10.33
N SER A 338 -5.65 33.63 9.46
CA SER A 338 -5.76 35.09 9.51
C SER A 338 -7.10 35.63 8.96
N GLN A 339 -7.96 34.77 8.39
CA GLN A 339 -9.19 35.18 7.71
C GLN A 339 -10.47 35.17 8.57
N ASP A 340 -10.45 34.60 9.78
CA ASP A 340 -11.66 34.46 10.63
C ASP A 340 -11.62 35.29 11.93
N LEU A 341 -10.94 36.43 11.93
CA LEU A 341 -10.93 37.35 13.07
C LEU A 341 -11.24 38.79 12.68
N TRP A 342 -12.42 39.07 12.09
CA TRP A 342 -13.22 40.30 12.26
C TRP A 342 -14.68 40.08 11.85
#